data_AF-A0AAN8XT69-F1
#
_entry.id   AF-A0AAN8XT69-F1
#
_cell.length_a   1.000
_cell.length_b   1.000
_cell.length_c   1.000
_cell.angle_alpha   90.00
_cell.angle_beta   90.00
_cell.angle_gamma   90.00
#
_symmetry.space_group_name_H-M   'P 1'
#
loop_
_entity.id
_entity.type
_entity.pdbx_description
1 polymer ?
#
loop_
_entity_poly.entity_id
_entity_poly.type
_entity_poly.pdbx_seq_one_letter_code
_entity_poly.pdbx_strand_id
1 'polypeptide(L)'
;MDDWLRRDRFVFVGWSGLLLFPCAYFAVGGWFTGTTFVTSWYTHGLASSYLEGCNFLTAAVSTPANSLAHSLLLLWGPEAQGDFTRWCQLGGLWTFVALHGAFGLIGFMLRQFELARSVQLRPYNAIAFSGPIAVFVSVFLIYPLGQSGWFFAPSFGVAAIFRFILFFQGFHNWTLNPFHMMGVAGVLGAALLCAIHGATVENTLFEDGDGANTFRAFNPTQAEETYSMVTANRFWSQIFGVAFSNKRWLHFFMLFVPVTGLWMSALGVVGLALNLRAYDFVSQEIRAAEDPEFETFYTKNILLNEALAGRDQETTGFAWWAGNARLINLSVLGFGGIYHALLGPETLEESFPFFGYVWKDRNKMTTILGALAVFGFIACCFVWFNNTAYPSEFYGPTGPEASQAQAFTFLVRDQRLGANVGSAQGPTGLGKYLMRSPTGEVIFGGETMRFWDLRAPWLEPLRGPNGLDLSRLKKDIQPWQERRSAEYMTHAPLGSLNSVGGVATEINAVNYVSPRSWLATSHFVLGFFFFVGHLWHAGRARAAAAGFEKGIDRDFEPVLSMTPLN
;
A
#
# COMPACT_ATOMS: atom_id res chain seq x y z
N MET A 1 47.13 -13.91 11.69
CA MET A 1 45.80 -14.11 11.08
C MET A 1 44.85 -12.97 11.43
N ASP A 2 44.65 -12.67 12.72
CA ASP A 2 43.83 -11.54 13.20
C ASP A 2 44.22 -10.19 12.55
N ASP A 3 45.52 -9.85 12.55
CA ASP A 3 46.02 -8.62 11.91
C ASP A 3 45.64 -8.50 10.43
N TRP A 4 45.65 -9.63 9.71
CA TRP A 4 45.26 -9.63 8.31
C TRP A 4 43.75 -9.40 8.18
N LEU A 5 42.93 -10.12 8.96
CA LEU A 5 41.47 -9.98 8.93
C LEU A 5 41.01 -8.56 9.27
N ARG A 6 41.70 -7.89 10.20
CA ARG A 6 41.35 -6.53 10.66
C ARG A 6 42.02 -5.40 9.90
N ARG A 7 42.82 -5.69 8.86
CA ARG A 7 43.49 -4.66 8.05
C ARG A 7 42.45 -3.70 7.46
N ASP A 8 42.69 -2.40 7.64
CA ASP A 8 41.92 -1.34 7.01
C ASP A 8 42.07 -1.41 5.48
N ARG A 9 40.92 -1.54 4.81
CA ARG A 9 40.80 -1.79 3.38
C ARG A 9 39.40 -1.41 2.92
N PHE A 10 39.23 -1.27 1.62
CA PHE A 10 37.96 -0.88 1.00
C PHE A 10 36.74 -1.68 1.51
N VAL A 11 36.87 -3.01 1.61
CA VAL A 11 35.89 -3.87 2.28
C VAL A 11 36.55 -4.55 3.47
N PHE A 12 36.33 -4.01 4.68
CA PHE A 12 36.77 -4.64 5.93
C PHE A 12 36.38 -6.12 5.96
N VAL A 13 37.23 -7.02 6.47
CA VAL A 13 36.90 -8.45 6.55
C VAL A 13 36.41 -8.82 7.94
N GLY A 14 37.31 -8.79 8.93
CA GLY A 14 37.04 -9.22 10.30
C GLY A 14 36.80 -10.73 10.43
N TRP A 15 36.76 -11.22 11.66
CA TRP A 15 36.35 -12.60 11.94
C TRP A 15 34.91 -12.85 11.51
N SER A 16 34.04 -11.86 11.71
CA SER A 16 32.65 -11.87 11.25
C SER A 16 32.52 -12.08 9.74
N GLY A 17 33.46 -11.55 8.96
CA GLY A 17 33.51 -11.70 7.51
C GLY A 17 33.61 -13.14 7.03
N LEU A 18 34.26 -14.02 7.81
CA LEU A 18 34.40 -15.44 7.47
C LEU A 18 33.06 -16.17 7.44
N LEU A 19 32.07 -15.72 8.24
CA LEU A 19 30.70 -16.22 8.18
C LEU A 19 29.86 -15.39 7.19
N LEU A 20 29.93 -14.06 7.29
CA LEU A 20 29.09 -13.16 6.51
C LEU A 20 29.26 -13.34 5.00
N PHE A 21 30.48 -13.27 4.49
CA PHE A 21 30.69 -13.22 3.04
C PHE A 21 30.22 -14.47 2.30
N PRO A 22 30.62 -15.70 2.69
CA PRO A 22 30.12 -16.89 1.99
C PRO A 22 28.60 -17.04 2.12
N CYS A 23 28.04 -16.82 3.31
CA CYS A 23 26.61 -16.98 3.53
C CYS A 23 25.77 -15.93 2.78
N ALA A 24 26.14 -14.65 2.83
CA ALA A 24 25.44 -13.61 2.08
C ALA A 24 25.59 -13.80 0.57
N TYR A 25 26.78 -14.19 0.10
CA TYR A 25 27.04 -14.46 -1.31
C TYR A 25 26.18 -15.63 -1.82
N PHE A 26 26.10 -16.72 -1.06
CA PHE A 26 25.26 -17.87 -1.43
C PHE A 26 23.76 -17.56 -1.34
N ALA A 27 23.30 -16.83 -0.34
CA ALA A 27 21.88 -16.45 -0.25
C ALA A 27 21.45 -15.58 -1.43
N VAL A 28 22.23 -14.52 -1.74
CA VAL A 28 21.93 -13.60 -2.85
C VAL A 28 22.12 -14.30 -4.20
N GLY A 29 23.21 -15.04 -4.37
CA GLY A 29 23.50 -15.79 -5.59
C GLY A 29 22.49 -16.90 -5.86
N GLY A 30 22.03 -17.61 -4.82
CA GLY A 30 20.98 -18.61 -4.90
C GLY A 30 19.63 -17.99 -5.30
N TRP A 31 19.30 -16.81 -4.77
CA TRP A 31 18.11 -16.07 -5.17
C TRP A 31 18.15 -15.65 -6.64
N PHE A 32 19.25 -15.05 -7.11
CA PHE A 32 19.42 -14.68 -8.52
C PHE A 32 19.39 -15.90 -9.45
N THR A 33 20.05 -16.98 -9.06
CA THR A 33 20.07 -18.22 -9.84
C THR A 33 18.65 -18.78 -9.97
N GLY A 34 17.92 -18.84 -8.86
CA GLY A 34 16.55 -19.37 -8.85
C GLY A 34 15.58 -18.52 -9.65
N THR A 35 15.54 -17.21 -9.41
CA THR A 35 14.64 -16.30 -10.16
C THR A 35 15.00 -16.18 -11.63
N THR A 36 16.23 -16.51 -12.03
CA THR A 36 16.62 -16.47 -13.44
C THR A 36 16.33 -17.77 -14.17
N PHE A 37 16.57 -18.93 -13.55
CA PHE A 37 16.65 -20.20 -14.27
C PHE A 37 15.75 -21.32 -13.74
N VAL A 38 15.18 -21.20 -12.53
CA VAL A 38 14.58 -22.36 -11.84
C VAL A 38 13.05 -22.27 -11.76
N THR A 39 12.43 -23.36 -12.18
CA THR A 39 10.96 -23.55 -12.16
C THR A 39 10.43 -23.90 -10.78
N SER A 40 9.17 -23.55 -10.53
CA SER A 40 8.37 -24.02 -9.40
C SER A 40 7.26 -24.97 -9.83
N TRP A 41 7.35 -25.55 -11.03
CA TRP A 41 6.33 -26.43 -11.59
C TRP A 41 6.08 -27.67 -10.72
N TYR A 42 7.15 -28.29 -10.22
CA TYR A 42 7.07 -29.54 -9.44
C TYR A 42 6.70 -29.34 -7.98
N THR A 43 6.77 -28.11 -7.46
CA THR A 43 6.43 -27.79 -6.07
C THR A 43 5.10 -27.05 -5.94
N HIS A 44 4.78 -26.18 -6.90
CA HIS A 44 3.59 -25.31 -6.86
C HIS A 44 2.75 -25.32 -8.15
N GLY A 45 3.20 -25.96 -9.24
CA GLY A 45 2.54 -25.86 -10.54
C GLY A 45 2.67 -24.47 -11.19
N LEU A 46 3.77 -23.76 -10.89
CA LEU A 46 3.97 -22.36 -11.32
C LEU A 46 5.26 -22.20 -12.15
N ALA A 47 5.17 -21.35 -13.18
CA ALA A 47 6.36 -20.71 -13.75
C ALA A 47 6.87 -19.66 -12.75
N SER A 48 8.18 -19.62 -12.51
CA SER A 48 8.76 -18.75 -11.47
C SER A 48 10.10 -18.11 -11.84
N SER A 49 10.55 -18.26 -13.09
CA SER A 49 11.85 -17.75 -13.52
C SER A 49 11.78 -16.90 -14.79
N TYR A 50 12.79 -16.04 -14.99
CA TYR A 50 12.94 -15.28 -16.24
C TYR A 50 13.02 -16.21 -17.46
N LEU A 51 13.65 -17.38 -17.31
CA LEU A 51 13.72 -18.41 -18.35
C LEU A 51 12.34 -18.91 -18.79
N GLU A 52 11.37 -18.95 -17.88
CA GLU A 52 9.99 -19.37 -18.15
C GLU A 52 9.08 -18.21 -18.57
N GLY A 53 9.62 -16.99 -18.68
CA GLY A 53 8.88 -15.79 -19.07
C GLY A 53 8.31 -14.96 -17.92
N CYS A 54 8.70 -15.24 -16.67
CA CYS A 54 8.40 -14.33 -15.56
C CYS A 54 9.17 -13.01 -15.71
N ASN A 55 8.71 -11.97 -15.02
CA ASN A 55 9.39 -10.67 -14.92
C ASN A 55 9.86 -10.45 -13.47
N PHE A 56 10.50 -9.31 -13.19
CA PHE A 56 11.05 -9.02 -11.84
C PHE A 56 10.01 -9.14 -10.72
N LEU A 57 8.75 -8.82 -10.99
CA LEU A 57 7.69 -8.88 -9.99
C LEU A 57 7.19 -10.31 -9.77
N THR A 58 7.18 -11.14 -10.82
CA THR A 58 6.58 -12.47 -10.79
C THR A 58 7.57 -13.61 -10.58
N ALA A 59 8.86 -13.37 -10.82
CA ALA A 59 9.90 -14.36 -10.56
C ALA A 59 10.09 -14.59 -9.05
N ALA A 60 10.30 -15.84 -8.66
CA ALA A 60 10.45 -16.24 -7.26
C ALA A 60 11.30 -17.50 -7.12
N VAL A 61 12.04 -17.59 -5.99
CA VAL A 61 12.49 -18.89 -5.48
C VAL A 61 11.41 -19.43 -4.56
N SER A 62 10.61 -20.36 -5.06
CA SER A 62 9.44 -20.87 -4.34
C SER A 62 9.79 -21.96 -3.33
N THR A 63 8.93 -22.11 -2.33
CA THR A 63 9.08 -23.08 -1.25
C THR A 63 9.05 -24.53 -1.78
N PRO A 64 9.63 -25.50 -1.01
CA PRO A 64 9.48 -26.91 -1.33
C PRO A 64 8.02 -27.36 -1.24
N ALA A 65 7.67 -28.43 -1.95
CA ALA A 65 6.34 -29.04 -1.88
C ALA A 65 5.98 -29.44 -0.43
N ASN A 66 4.69 -29.38 -0.08
CA ASN A 66 4.23 -29.69 1.28
C ASN A 66 4.56 -31.14 1.73
N SER A 67 4.69 -32.08 0.78
CA SER A 67 5.12 -33.46 1.07
C SER A 67 6.54 -33.57 1.65
N LEU A 68 7.36 -32.53 1.49
CA LEU A 68 8.73 -32.47 2.02
C LEU A 68 8.78 -31.91 3.45
N ALA A 69 7.64 -31.48 4.00
CA ALA A 69 7.47 -30.96 5.35
C ALA A 69 8.58 -29.94 5.70
N HIS A 70 9.37 -30.23 6.75
CA HIS A 70 10.46 -29.38 7.23
C HIS A 70 11.85 -29.93 6.89
N SER A 71 11.97 -30.77 5.86
CA SER A 71 13.29 -31.27 5.43
C SER A 71 14.25 -30.10 5.20
N LEU A 72 15.48 -30.21 5.72
CA LEU A 72 16.53 -29.24 5.40
C LEU A 72 16.84 -29.20 3.90
N LEU A 73 16.45 -30.26 3.19
CA LEU A 73 16.59 -30.45 1.75
C LEU A 73 18.02 -30.13 1.33
N LEU A 74 18.99 -30.78 1.99
CA LEU A 74 20.40 -30.63 1.67
C LEU A 74 20.66 -31.26 0.31
N LEU A 75 21.59 -30.71 -0.47
CA LEU A 75 21.94 -31.27 -1.78
C LEU A 75 22.38 -32.74 -1.69
N TRP A 76 23.14 -33.09 -0.65
CA TRP A 76 23.56 -34.45 -0.33
C TRP A 76 22.54 -35.22 0.55
N GLY A 77 21.37 -34.64 0.79
CA GLY A 77 20.29 -35.23 1.58
C GLY A 77 19.60 -36.39 0.86
N PRO A 78 18.78 -37.17 1.55
CA PRO A 78 18.11 -38.34 0.99
C PRO A 78 17.11 -38.04 -0.13
N GLU A 79 16.59 -36.80 -0.20
CA GLU A 79 15.63 -36.36 -1.22
C GLU A 79 16.31 -36.10 -2.57
N ALA A 80 17.48 -35.46 -2.56
CA ALA A 80 18.21 -35.07 -3.76
C ALA A 80 19.37 -36.02 -4.12
N GLN A 81 19.96 -36.71 -3.15
CA GLN A 81 21.01 -37.72 -3.34
C GLN A 81 22.20 -37.22 -4.17
N GLY A 82 22.53 -35.93 -4.06
CA GLY A 82 23.61 -35.29 -4.81
C GLY A 82 23.23 -34.83 -6.22
N ASP A 83 22.02 -35.12 -6.71
CA ASP A 83 21.52 -34.63 -7.99
C ASP A 83 21.07 -33.17 -7.86
N PHE A 84 21.89 -32.26 -8.36
CA PHE A 84 21.64 -30.82 -8.32
C PHE A 84 20.39 -30.41 -9.12
N THR A 85 20.11 -31.05 -10.25
CA THR A 85 18.93 -30.71 -11.06
C THR A 85 17.66 -31.09 -10.31
N ARG A 86 17.62 -32.29 -9.72
CA ARG A 86 16.49 -32.73 -8.89
C ARG A 86 16.34 -31.86 -7.66
N TRP A 87 17.44 -31.52 -7.00
CA TRP A 87 17.43 -30.61 -5.86
C TRP A 87 16.78 -29.25 -6.18
N CYS A 88 17.11 -28.65 -7.33
CA CYS A 88 16.46 -27.43 -7.82
C CYS A 88 14.95 -27.64 -8.06
N GLN A 89 14.55 -28.75 -8.70
CA GLN A 89 13.15 -29.07 -8.96
C GLN A 89 12.33 -29.33 -7.69
N LEU A 90 12.96 -29.83 -6.62
CA LEU A 90 12.32 -30.09 -5.32
C LEU A 90 12.22 -28.83 -4.44
N GLY A 91 12.67 -27.67 -4.91
CA GLY A 91 12.66 -26.41 -4.15
C GLY A 91 13.85 -26.24 -3.20
N GLY A 92 14.95 -26.96 -3.41
CA GLY A 92 16.12 -26.90 -2.52
C GLY A 92 16.80 -25.54 -2.45
N LEU A 93 16.69 -24.74 -3.52
CA LEU A 93 17.16 -23.36 -3.49
C LEU A 93 16.45 -22.52 -2.42
N TRP A 94 15.22 -22.84 -2.03
CA TRP A 94 14.53 -22.10 -0.98
C TRP A 94 15.19 -22.31 0.39
N THR A 95 15.44 -23.56 0.80
CA THR A 95 16.12 -23.83 2.08
C THR A 95 17.56 -23.34 2.04
N PHE A 96 18.22 -23.44 0.89
CA PHE A 96 19.56 -22.89 0.69
C PHE A 96 19.61 -21.37 0.93
N VAL A 97 18.70 -20.61 0.31
CA VAL A 97 18.63 -19.16 0.47
C VAL A 97 18.21 -18.79 1.89
N ALA A 98 17.22 -19.47 2.47
CA ALA A 98 16.75 -19.20 3.83
C ALA A 98 17.83 -19.44 4.89
N LEU A 99 18.53 -20.58 4.82
CA LEU A 99 19.54 -20.95 5.83
C LEU A 99 20.82 -20.13 5.66
N HIS A 100 21.34 -19.96 4.45
CA HIS A 100 22.50 -19.08 4.23
C HIS A 100 22.14 -17.62 4.53
N GLY A 101 20.91 -17.19 4.25
CA GLY A 101 20.41 -15.88 4.64
C GLY A 101 20.43 -15.69 6.15
N ALA A 102 19.93 -16.66 6.92
CA ALA A 102 19.95 -16.63 8.38
C ALA A 102 21.38 -16.49 8.94
N PHE A 103 22.32 -17.34 8.48
CA PHE A 103 23.71 -17.26 8.92
C PHE A 103 24.41 -15.97 8.42
N GLY A 104 24.04 -15.47 7.25
CA GLY A 104 24.52 -14.19 6.73
C GLY A 104 24.08 -13.02 7.62
N LEU A 105 22.83 -13.01 8.09
CA LEU A 105 22.32 -12.01 9.04
C LEU A 105 23.05 -12.08 10.39
N ILE A 106 23.35 -13.29 10.89
CA ILE A 106 24.19 -13.48 12.09
C ILE A 106 25.59 -12.88 11.85
N GLY A 107 26.22 -13.22 10.72
CA GLY A 107 27.52 -12.68 10.33
C GLY A 107 27.52 -11.16 10.22
N PHE A 108 26.43 -10.56 9.73
CA PHE A 108 26.28 -9.11 9.62
C PHE A 108 26.16 -8.43 10.98
N MET A 109 25.38 -9.00 11.90
CA MET A 109 25.27 -8.47 13.28
C MET A 109 26.60 -8.59 14.03
N LEU A 110 27.30 -9.73 13.90
CA LEU A 110 28.64 -9.92 14.45
C LEU A 110 29.62 -8.89 13.90
N ARG A 111 29.52 -8.56 12.61
CA ARG A 111 30.34 -7.53 11.97
C ARG A 111 30.08 -6.14 12.55
N GLN A 112 28.83 -5.79 12.82
CA GLN A 112 28.49 -4.52 13.47
C GLN A 112 29.11 -4.43 14.87
N PHE A 113 29.09 -5.52 15.66
CA PHE A 113 29.79 -5.57 16.94
C PHE A 113 31.31 -5.46 16.80
N GLU A 114 31.91 -6.19 15.86
CA GLU A 114 33.35 -6.21 15.62
C GLU A 114 33.88 -4.83 15.19
N LEU A 115 33.18 -4.16 14.28
CA LEU A 115 33.51 -2.81 13.84
C LEU A 115 33.32 -1.81 14.98
N ALA A 116 32.17 -1.83 15.67
CA ALA A 116 31.93 -0.94 16.82
C ALA A 116 33.03 -1.08 17.88
N ARG A 117 33.48 -2.31 18.17
CA ARG A 117 34.59 -2.54 19.09
C ARG A 117 35.92 -2.01 18.55
N SER A 118 36.19 -2.18 17.26
CA SER A 118 37.45 -1.77 16.63
C SER A 118 37.59 -0.24 16.57
N VAL A 119 36.49 0.48 16.36
CA VAL A 119 36.46 1.96 16.37
C VAL A 119 36.00 2.56 17.70
N GLN A 120 35.88 1.75 18.76
CA GLN A 120 35.52 2.18 20.11
C GLN A 120 34.15 2.91 20.23
N LEU A 121 33.19 2.54 19.39
CA LEU A 121 31.81 3.02 19.46
C LEU A 121 30.91 2.08 20.28
N ARG A 122 29.83 2.63 20.84
CA ARG A 122 28.77 1.85 21.50
C ARG A 122 28.00 1.04 20.43
N PRO A 123 27.68 -0.25 20.64
CA PRO A 123 27.18 -1.13 19.58
C PRO A 123 25.66 -1.01 19.32
N TYR A 124 25.08 0.20 19.35
CA TYR A 124 23.63 0.40 19.16
C TYR A 124 23.13 0.00 17.77
N ASN A 125 23.98 0.10 16.73
CA ASN A 125 23.62 -0.37 15.39
C ASN A 125 23.39 -1.90 15.37
N ALA A 126 24.23 -2.66 16.06
CA ALA A 126 24.06 -4.11 16.19
C ALA A 126 22.79 -4.46 16.96
N ILE A 127 22.49 -3.72 18.04
CA ILE A 127 21.25 -3.88 18.82
C ILE A 127 20.03 -3.56 17.95
N ALA A 128 20.05 -2.48 17.16
CA ALA A 128 18.95 -2.15 16.26
C ALA A 128 18.71 -3.23 15.19
N PHE A 129 19.78 -3.85 14.69
CA PHE A 129 19.71 -4.92 13.70
C PHE A 129 19.07 -6.23 14.23
N SER A 130 18.86 -6.34 15.54
CA SER A 130 18.06 -7.41 16.14
C SER A 130 16.61 -7.43 15.65
N GLY A 131 16.02 -6.28 15.31
CA GLY A 131 14.67 -6.20 14.75
C GLY A 131 14.52 -6.94 13.42
N PRO A 132 15.34 -6.62 12.40
CA PRO A 132 15.41 -7.39 11.15
C PRO A 132 15.66 -8.89 11.34
N ILE A 133 16.56 -9.27 12.26
CA ILE A 133 16.82 -10.70 12.56
C ILE A 133 15.56 -11.36 13.13
N ALA A 134 14.89 -10.72 14.11
CA ALA A 134 13.68 -11.24 14.72
C ALA A 134 12.59 -11.48 13.67
N VAL A 135 12.37 -10.53 12.76
CA VAL A 135 11.40 -10.67 11.66
C VAL A 135 11.78 -11.79 10.70
N PHE A 136 13.04 -11.87 10.27
CA PHE A 136 13.49 -12.92 9.35
C PHE A 136 13.30 -14.31 9.98
N VAL A 137 13.77 -14.49 11.21
CA VAL A 137 13.66 -15.75 11.93
C VAL A 137 12.20 -16.11 12.21
N SER A 138 11.36 -15.15 12.63
CA SER A 138 9.95 -15.44 12.91
C SER A 138 9.18 -15.83 11.65
N VAL A 139 9.39 -15.13 10.53
CA VAL A 139 8.61 -15.30 9.30
C VAL A 139 9.11 -16.46 8.44
N PHE A 140 10.42 -16.61 8.26
CA PHE A 140 10.98 -17.60 7.34
C PHE A 140 11.35 -18.92 8.03
N LEU A 141 11.49 -18.94 9.35
CA LEU A 141 11.84 -20.15 10.10
C LEU A 141 10.74 -20.57 11.07
N ILE A 142 10.40 -19.75 12.07
CA ILE A 142 9.47 -20.16 13.14
C ILE A 142 8.07 -20.40 12.60
N TYR A 143 7.53 -19.47 11.78
CA TYR A 143 6.19 -19.61 11.21
C TYR A 143 6.01 -20.94 10.47
N PRO A 144 6.79 -21.26 9.41
CA PRO A 144 6.63 -22.54 8.72
C PRO A 144 6.96 -23.76 9.59
N LEU A 145 7.86 -23.65 10.58
CA LEU A 145 8.13 -24.73 11.54
C LEU A 145 6.91 -25.06 12.43
N GLY A 146 6.07 -24.08 12.74
CA GLY A 146 4.80 -24.32 13.43
C GLY A 146 3.67 -24.80 12.52
N GLN A 147 3.77 -24.52 11.21
CA GLN A 147 2.87 -25.04 10.18
C GLN A 147 3.33 -26.44 9.71
N SER A 148 2.61 -27.04 8.75
CA SER A 148 2.89 -28.40 8.29
C SER A 148 4.17 -28.58 7.46
N GLY A 149 4.78 -27.50 6.98
CA GLY A 149 6.02 -27.57 6.22
C GLY A 149 6.51 -26.22 5.69
N TRP A 150 7.70 -26.23 5.09
CA TRP A 150 8.29 -25.04 4.43
C TRP A 150 7.40 -24.46 3.34
N PHE A 151 6.53 -25.27 2.73
CA PHE A 151 5.57 -24.85 1.72
C PHE A 151 4.78 -23.58 2.09
N PHE A 152 4.43 -23.43 3.38
CA PHE A 152 3.68 -22.29 3.89
C PHE A 152 4.53 -21.07 4.23
N ALA A 153 5.86 -21.18 4.21
CA ALA A 153 6.74 -20.03 4.34
C ALA A 153 6.55 -19.06 3.15
N PRO A 154 6.99 -17.81 3.26
CA PRO A 154 7.05 -16.93 2.10
C PRO A 154 8.09 -17.44 1.10
N SER A 155 7.69 -17.52 -0.16
CA SER A 155 8.60 -17.70 -1.28
C SER A 155 9.35 -16.39 -1.58
N PHE A 156 10.60 -16.47 -2.01
CA PHE A 156 11.45 -15.29 -2.23
C PHE A 156 11.17 -14.64 -3.60
N GLY A 157 10.09 -13.87 -3.70
CA GLY A 157 9.72 -13.10 -4.90
C GLY A 157 8.65 -12.06 -4.60
N VAL A 158 8.56 -10.97 -5.38
CA VAL A 158 7.72 -9.81 -5.05
C VAL A 158 6.23 -10.20 -4.99
N ALA A 159 5.69 -10.79 -6.05
CA ALA A 159 4.29 -11.25 -6.09
C ALA A 159 4.03 -12.37 -5.08
N ALA A 160 5.04 -13.20 -4.80
CA ALA A 160 4.92 -14.28 -3.84
C ALA A 160 4.79 -13.77 -2.39
N ILE A 161 5.48 -12.66 -2.04
CA ILE A 161 5.28 -11.96 -0.78
C ILE A 161 3.88 -11.33 -0.71
N PHE A 162 3.36 -10.73 -1.80
CA PHE A 162 1.98 -10.24 -1.81
C PHE A 162 0.97 -11.35 -1.57
N ARG A 163 1.16 -12.52 -2.20
CA ARG A 163 0.35 -13.71 -1.93
C ARG A 163 0.42 -14.11 -0.46
N PHE A 164 1.59 -14.08 0.17
CA PHE A 164 1.75 -14.39 1.59
C PHE A 164 0.99 -13.40 2.49
N ILE A 165 1.00 -12.10 2.17
CA ILE A 165 0.24 -11.09 2.92
C ILE A 165 -1.27 -11.37 2.83
N LEU A 166 -1.79 -11.69 1.63
CA LEU A 166 -3.20 -12.02 1.45
C LEU A 166 -3.58 -13.33 2.14
N PHE A 167 -2.69 -14.32 2.13
CA PHE A 167 -2.86 -15.56 2.88
C PHE A 167 -2.97 -15.27 4.39
N PHE A 168 -2.08 -14.44 4.95
CA PHE A 168 -2.14 -14.04 6.36
C PHE A 168 -3.43 -13.29 6.70
N GLN A 169 -3.95 -12.47 5.79
CA GLN A 169 -5.24 -11.84 6.00
C GLN A 169 -6.37 -12.87 6.02
N GLY A 170 -6.52 -13.68 4.97
CA GLY A 170 -7.63 -14.62 4.85
C GLY A 170 -7.63 -15.72 5.92
N PHE A 171 -6.46 -16.28 6.25
CA PHE A 171 -6.36 -17.43 7.17
C PHE A 171 -6.06 -17.05 8.61
N HIS A 172 -5.51 -15.86 8.87
CA HIS A 172 -5.12 -15.44 10.22
C HIS A 172 -5.78 -14.15 10.70
N ASN A 173 -6.57 -13.48 9.85
CA ASN A 173 -7.11 -12.15 10.11
C ASN A 173 -6.04 -11.19 10.66
N TRP A 174 -4.84 -11.24 10.08
CA TRP A 174 -3.63 -10.70 10.70
C TRP A 174 -3.69 -9.20 11.00
N THR A 175 -4.48 -8.44 10.24
CA THR A 175 -4.72 -7.01 10.52
C THR A 175 -5.38 -6.76 11.88
N LEU A 176 -6.15 -7.72 12.41
CA LEU A 176 -6.80 -7.63 13.72
C LEU A 176 -5.85 -7.92 14.89
N ASN A 177 -4.66 -8.47 14.61
CA ASN A 177 -3.74 -8.84 15.66
C ASN A 177 -3.05 -7.59 16.28
N PRO A 178 -3.10 -7.39 17.61
CA PRO A 178 -2.51 -6.21 18.24
C PRO A 178 -0.99 -6.15 18.10
N PHE A 179 -0.31 -7.29 17.98
CA PHE A 179 1.12 -7.33 17.70
C PHE A 179 1.45 -6.81 16.30
N HIS A 180 0.61 -7.11 15.31
CA HIS A 180 0.72 -6.53 13.97
C HIS A 180 0.50 -5.02 14.01
N MET A 181 -0.55 -4.55 14.70
CA MET A 181 -0.86 -3.13 14.85
C MET A 181 0.30 -2.35 15.49
N MET A 182 0.93 -2.91 16.54
CA MET A 182 2.14 -2.32 17.13
C MET A 182 3.32 -2.29 16.15
N GLY A 183 3.46 -3.32 15.32
CA GLY A 183 4.44 -3.32 14.22
C GLY A 183 4.18 -2.23 13.19
N VAL A 184 2.94 -2.06 12.75
CA VAL A 184 2.52 -0.97 11.85
C VAL A 184 2.80 0.39 12.48
N ALA A 185 2.45 0.58 13.75
CA ALA A 185 2.74 1.82 14.49
C ALA A 185 4.25 2.09 14.56
N GLY A 186 5.08 1.07 14.78
CA GLY A 186 6.53 1.22 14.80
C GLY A 186 7.13 1.58 13.43
N VAL A 187 6.66 0.98 12.34
CA VAL A 187 7.16 1.27 10.98
C VAL A 187 6.68 2.62 10.47
N LEU A 188 5.37 2.91 10.59
CA LEU A 188 4.82 4.22 10.21
C LEU A 188 5.37 5.33 11.13
N GLY A 189 5.51 5.04 12.42
CA GLY A 189 6.14 5.94 13.38
C GLY A 189 7.61 6.21 13.05
N ALA A 190 8.36 5.21 12.57
CA ALA A 190 9.73 5.41 12.12
C ALA A 190 9.81 6.26 10.84
N ALA A 191 8.93 6.03 9.88
CA ALA A 191 8.84 6.87 8.68
C ALA A 191 8.50 8.32 9.04
N LEU A 192 7.53 8.53 9.94
CA LEU A 192 7.19 9.83 10.50
C LEU A 192 8.40 10.48 11.18
N LEU A 193 9.07 9.77 12.10
CA LEU A 193 10.23 10.27 12.84
C LEU A 193 11.41 10.60 11.92
N CYS A 194 11.64 9.80 10.89
CA CYS A 194 12.68 10.04 9.89
C CYS A 194 12.38 11.34 9.11
N ALA A 195 11.15 11.49 8.62
CA ALA A 195 10.75 12.66 7.85
C ALA A 195 10.73 13.94 8.70
N ILE A 196 10.10 13.89 9.88
CA ILE A 196 9.94 15.05 10.77
C ILE A 196 11.30 15.49 11.32
N HIS A 197 12.19 14.56 11.67
CA HIS A 197 13.51 14.91 12.19
C HIS A 197 14.38 15.53 11.09
N GLY A 198 14.47 14.89 9.93
CA GLY A 198 15.23 15.41 8.79
C GLY A 198 14.75 16.80 8.37
N ALA A 199 13.42 16.97 8.22
CA ALA A 199 12.84 18.26 7.89
C ALA A 199 13.10 19.32 8.97
N THR A 200 13.02 18.96 10.25
CA THR A 200 13.29 19.92 11.34
C THR A 200 14.73 20.38 11.32
N VAL A 201 15.69 19.47 11.17
CA VAL A 201 17.13 19.80 11.12
C VAL A 201 17.39 20.76 9.96
N GLU A 202 16.93 20.42 8.75
CA GLU A 202 17.14 21.24 7.55
C GLU A 202 16.48 22.63 7.62
N ASN A 203 15.38 22.78 8.38
CA ASN A 203 14.70 24.07 8.55
C ASN A 203 15.13 24.83 9.80
N THR A 204 16.10 24.33 10.55
CA THR A 204 16.69 25.01 11.72
C THR A 204 18.21 25.11 11.63
N LEU A 205 18.77 24.97 10.43
CA LEU A 205 20.20 25.16 10.16
C LEU A 205 20.65 26.57 10.52
N PHE A 206 21.86 26.68 11.07
CA PHE A 206 22.54 27.96 11.19
C PHE A 206 23.07 28.44 9.82
N GLU A 207 23.20 29.76 9.63
CA GLU A 207 23.85 30.34 8.45
C GLU A 207 25.38 30.24 8.57
N ASP A 208 25.91 29.04 8.33
CA ASP A 208 27.37 28.76 8.46
C ASP A 208 28.16 29.02 7.15
N GLY A 209 27.53 29.65 6.15
CA GLY A 209 28.20 30.04 4.90
C GLY A 209 27.30 30.84 3.95
N ASP A 210 27.92 31.57 3.02
CA ASP A 210 27.23 32.52 2.12
C ASP A 210 26.45 31.87 0.96
N GLY A 211 26.57 30.55 0.82
CA GLY A 211 25.96 29.80 -0.26
C GLY A 211 24.48 29.54 -0.01
N ALA A 212 23.62 29.93 -0.95
CA ALA A 212 22.20 29.54 -0.93
C ALA A 212 21.97 28.01 -1.02
N ASN A 213 22.99 27.22 -1.35
CA ASN A 213 23.01 25.78 -1.09
C ASN A 213 23.83 25.55 0.19
N THR A 214 23.14 25.13 1.24
CA THR A 214 23.64 25.06 2.61
C THR A 214 24.49 23.82 2.90
N PHE A 215 24.53 22.80 2.03
CA PHE A 215 25.28 21.56 2.29
C PHE A 215 26.79 21.79 2.45
N ARG A 216 27.35 22.81 1.78
CA ARG A 216 28.78 23.14 1.86
C ARG A 216 29.17 23.88 3.13
N ALA A 217 28.19 24.38 3.87
CA ALA A 217 28.39 25.09 5.13
C ALA A 217 28.56 24.12 6.32
N PHE A 218 28.65 22.81 6.08
CA PHE A 218 28.90 21.81 7.10
C PHE A 218 30.31 21.21 6.98
N ASN A 219 31.01 21.10 8.10
CA ASN A 219 32.28 20.40 8.22
C ASN A 219 32.16 19.19 9.16
N PRO A 220 32.52 17.96 8.74
CA PRO A 220 32.45 16.76 9.58
C PRO A 220 33.23 16.84 10.90
N THR A 221 34.23 17.72 11.01
CA THR A 221 35.06 17.89 12.22
C THR A 221 34.70 19.13 13.05
N GLN A 222 33.63 19.85 12.73
CA GLN A 222 33.21 21.02 13.50
C GLN A 222 32.72 20.63 14.90
N ALA A 223 32.94 21.49 15.89
CA ALA A 223 32.54 21.23 17.27
C ALA A 223 31.08 21.64 17.52
N GLU A 224 30.62 22.65 16.79
CA GLU A 224 29.33 23.30 16.94
C GLU A 224 28.21 22.48 16.28
N GLU A 225 27.04 22.46 16.91
CA GLU A 225 25.86 21.92 16.24
C GLU A 225 25.49 22.77 15.00
N THR A 226 25.16 22.09 13.91
CA THR A 226 24.84 22.73 12.62
C THR A 226 23.42 23.32 12.55
N TYR A 227 22.58 23.03 13.55
CA TYR A 227 21.19 23.45 13.62
C TYR A 227 20.81 23.83 15.05
N SER A 228 19.89 24.78 15.21
CA SER A 228 19.40 25.22 16.53
C SER A 228 18.37 24.25 17.11
N MET A 229 18.74 23.57 18.19
CA MET A 229 17.79 22.77 18.98
C MET A 229 16.75 23.63 19.69
N VAL A 230 17.10 24.86 20.07
CA VAL A 230 16.23 25.75 20.85
C VAL A 230 15.08 26.25 19.97
N THR A 231 15.39 26.71 18.74
CA THR A 231 14.36 27.06 17.76
C THR A 231 13.51 25.87 17.39
N ALA A 232 14.10 24.70 17.12
CA ALA A 232 13.35 23.48 16.85
C ALA A 232 12.39 23.11 17.99
N ASN A 233 12.88 23.17 19.24
CA ASN A 233 12.08 22.87 20.42
C ASN A 233 10.91 23.83 20.57
N ARG A 234 11.15 25.14 20.44
CA ARG A 234 10.10 26.15 20.55
C ARG A 234 9.05 25.97 19.45
N PHE A 235 9.48 25.78 18.20
CA PHE A 235 8.59 25.53 17.07
C PHE A 235 7.63 24.37 17.36
N TRP A 236 8.17 23.20 17.71
CA TRP A 236 7.34 22.02 17.99
C TRP A 236 6.48 22.17 19.25
N SER A 237 6.96 22.89 20.27
CA SER A 237 6.17 23.16 21.48
C SER A 237 4.95 24.02 21.16
N GLN A 238 5.09 25.02 20.28
CA GLN A 238 3.98 25.87 19.87
C GLN A 238 3.02 25.17 18.89
N ILE A 239 3.54 24.36 17.97
CA ILE A 239 2.75 23.70 16.93
C ILE A 239 2.06 22.43 17.43
N PHE A 240 2.77 21.60 18.20
CA PHE A 240 2.32 20.27 18.60
C PHE A 240 2.14 20.13 20.12
N GLY A 241 2.36 21.20 20.90
CA GLY A 241 2.23 21.22 22.36
C GLY A 241 3.38 20.55 23.11
N VAL A 242 4.17 19.70 22.44
CA VAL A 242 5.32 18.99 23.01
C VAL A 242 6.48 18.98 22.02
N ALA A 243 7.70 18.98 22.55
CA ALA A 243 8.91 18.91 21.75
C ALA A 243 10.03 18.16 22.47
N PHE A 244 10.92 17.54 21.69
CA PHE A 244 12.19 17.07 22.23
C PHE A 244 13.03 18.25 22.70
N SER A 245 13.65 18.14 23.87
CA SER A 245 14.64 19.10 24.39
C SER A 245 16.03 18.47 24.58
N ASN A 246 16.12 17.14 24.48
CA ASN A 246 17.36 16.39 24.64
C ASN A 246 17.68 15.60 23.35
N LYS A 247 18.77 15.96 22.67
CA LYS A 247 19.19 15.31 21.42
C LYS A 247 19.50 13.82 21.60
N ARG A 248 20.08 13.39 22.73
CA ARG A 248 20.39 11.98 22.97
C ARG A 248 19.11 11.15 23.13
N TRP A 249 18.12 11.68 23.84
CA TRP A 249 16.81 11.03 23.96
C TRP A 249 16.10 10.92 22.60
N LEU A 250 16.11 12.00 21.80
CA LEU A 250 15.54 12.01 20.45
C LEU A 250 16.11 10.86 19.61
N HIS A 251 17.44 10.74 19.52
CA HIS A 251 18.07 9.72 18.67
C HIS A 251 17.90 8.31 19.23
N PHE A 252 17.84 8.14 20.56
CA PHE A 252 17.48 6.86 21.15
C PHE A 252 16.04 6.48 20.80
N PHE A 253 15.11 7.44 20.83
CA PHE A 253 13.70 7.22 20.48
C PHE A 253 13.53 6.83 19.00
N MET A 254 14.31 7.44 18.10
CA MET A 254 14.37 7.06 16.68
C MET A 254 14.86 5.62 16.46
N LEU A 255 15.70 5.08 17.35
CA LEU A 255 16.05 3.66 17.35
C LEU A 255 14.93 2.81 17.95
N PHE A 256 14.41 3.22 19.10
CA PHE A 256 13.46 2.46 19.91
C PHE A 256 12.17 2.14 19.15
N VAL A 257 11.56 3.13 18.49
CA VAL A 257 10.24 3.00 17.83
C VAL A 257 10.23 1.92 16.73
N PRO A 258 11.08 1.98 15.67
CA PRO A 258 11.10 0.95 14.64
C PRO A 258 11.50 -0.42 15.18
N VAL A 259 12.52 -0.47 16.04
CA VAL A 259 13.05 -1.74 16.56
C VAL A 259 12.00 -2.45 17.39
N THR A 260 11.32 -1.74 18.28
CA THR A 260 10.22 -2.31 19.09
C THR A 260 9.06 -2.75 18.20
N GLY A 261 8.69 -1.96 17.19
CA GLY A 261 7.66 -2.35 16.22
C GLY A 261 7.96 -3.67 15.52
N LEU A 262 9.18 -3.84 15.00
CA LEU A 262 9.59 -5.09 14.34
C LEU A 262 9.62 -6.28 15.31
N TRP A 263 10.03 -6.07 16.56
CA TRP A 263 9.97 -7.11 17.60
C TRP A 263 8.52 -7.51 17.92
N MET A 264 7.61 -6.54 18.02
CA MET A 264 6.19 -6.83 18.28
C MET A 264 5.58 -7.63 17.14
N SER A 265 5.80 -7.24 15.88
CA SER A 265 5.29 -8.00 14.73
C SER A 265 5.85 -9.42 14.68
N ALA A 266 7.15 -9.59 14.96
CA ALA A 266 7.79 -10.90 15.03
C ALA A 266 7.13 -11.80 16.10
N LEU A 267 6.84 -11.27 17.28
CA LEU A 267 6.14 -12.01 18.35
C LEU A 267 4.74 -12.48 17.92
N GLY A 268 3.98 -11.62 17.24
CA GLY A 268 2.65 -12.04 16.75
C GLY A 268 2.73 -13.13 15.67
N VAL A 269 3.76 -13.10 14.80
CA VAL A 269 4.02 -14.18 13.82
C VAL A 269 4.36 -15.50 14.50
N VAL A 270 5.08 -15.50 15.63
CA VAL A 270 5.31 -16.70 16.44
C VAL A 270 3.99 -17.30 16.94
N GLY A 271 3.04 -16.47 17.37
CA GLY A 271 1.68 -16.94 17.70
C GLY A 271 0.97 -17.57 16.51
N LEU A 272 1.06 -16.94 15.32
CA LEU A 272 0.47 -17.47 14.09
C LEU A 272 1.11 -18.79 13.63
N ALA A 273 2.37 -19.05 13.97
CA ALA A 273 3.01 -20.35 13.73
C ALA A 273 2.20 -21.50 14.36
N LEU A 274 1.55 -21.24 15.51
CA LEU A 274 0.73 -22.21 16.24
C LEU A 274 -0.77 -22.04 15.96
N ASN A 275 -1.14 -21.24 14.96
CA ASN A 275 -2.50 -20.80 14.71
C ASN A 275 -3.18 -20.11 15.91
N LEU A 276 -2.39 -19.57 16.85
CA LEU A 276 -2.89 -18.75 17.97
C LEU A 276 -3.17 -17.34 17.46
N ARG A 277 -4.38 -17.17 16.92
CA ARG A 277 -4.81 -15.96 16.20
C ARG A 277 -5.63 -15.06 17.12
N ALA A 278 -5.54 -13.76 16.88
CA ALA A 278 -6.60 -12.82 17.25
C ALA A 278 -7.60 -12.78 16.07
N TYR A 279 -8.27 -13.90 15.82
CA TYR A 279 -9.12 -14.04 14.63
C TYR A 279 -10.48 -13.37 14.84
N ASP A 280 -11.05 -13.55 16.03
CA ASP A 280 -12.42 -13.20 16.35
C ASP A 280 -12.57 -12.41 17.66
N PHE A 281 -13.66 -11.65 17.73
CA PHE A 281 -14.20 -11.14 18.99
C PHE A 281 -15.45 -11.93 19.35
N VAL A 282 -15.35 -12.84 20.32
CA VAL A 282 -16.45 -13.74 20.70
C VAL A 282 -17.75 -12.99 21.02
N SER A 283 -17.68 -11.80 21.62
CA SER A 283 -18.86 -10.98 21.88
C SER A 283 -19.55 -10.45 20.62
N GLN A 284 -18.79 -10.17 19.55
CA GLN A 284 -19.35 -9.78 18.25
C GLN A 284 -19.99 -10.98 17.55
N GLU A 285 -19.36 -12.16 17.61
CA GLU A 285 -19.88 -13.40 17.01
C GLU A 285 -21.21 -13.83 17.65
N ILE A 286 -21.28 -13.84 18.98
CA ILE A 286 -22.52 -14.16 19.70
C ILE A 286 -23.63 -13.20 19.29
N ARG A 287 -23.33 -11.89 19.26
CA ARG A 287 -24.33 -10.88 18.91
C ARG A 287 -24.79 -11.02 17.46
N ALA A 288 -23.87 -11.19 16.51
CA ALA A 288 -24.21 -11.37 15.10
C ALA A 288 -24.98 -12.67 14.82
N ALA A 289 -24.74 -13.72 15.61
CA ALA A 289 -25.47 -14.99 15.50
C ALA A 289 -26.91 -14.89 16.02
N GLU A 290 -27.14 -14.09 17.07
CA GLU A 290 -28.47 -13.87 17.67
C GLU A 290 -29.30 -12.82 16.92
N ASP A 291 -28.64 -11.83 16.31
CA ASP A 291 -29.26 -10.65 15.70
C ASP A 291 -28.79 -10.51 14.24
N PRO A 292 -29.57 -11.02 13.25
CA PRO A 292 -29.20 -10.97 11.84
C PRO A 292 -29.09 -9.55 11.25
N GLU A 293 -29.60 -8.53 11.96
CA GLU A 293 -29.47 -7.12 11.57
C GLU A 293 -28.19 -6.48 12.14
N PHE A 294 -27.49 -7.16 13.06
CA PHE A 294 -26.27 -6.65 13.67
C PHE A 294 -25.06 -6.81 12.74
N GLU A 295 -24.52 -5.68 12.29
CA GLU A 295 -23.38 -5.66 11.39
C GLU A 295 -22.35 -4.60 11.79
N THR A 296 -21.06 -4.96 11.72
CA THR A 296 -19.94 -4.04 11.97
C THR A 296 -18.85 -4.21 10.90
N PHE A 297 -17.86 -3.31 10.86
CA PHE A 297 -16.70 -3.50 9.98
C PHE A 297 -15.93 -4.79 10.29
N TYR A 298 -15.97 -5.25 11.54
CA TYR A 298 -15.37 -6.52 11.94
C TYR A 298 -16.08 -7.69 11.24
N THR A 299 -17.41 -7.80 11.31
CA THR A 299 -18.15 -8.91 10.66
C THR A 299 -18.03 -8.87 9.14
N LYS A 300 -18.04 -7.68 8.53
CA LYS A 300 -17.75 -7.49 7.09
C LYS A 300 -16.37 -8.02 6.69
N ASN A 301 -15.34 -7.79 7.51
CA ASN A 301 -13.99 -8.29 7.23
C ASN A 301 -13.89 -9.81 7.34
N ILE A 302 -14.66 -10.44 8.23
CA ILE A 302 -14.75 -11.92 8.30
C ILE A 302 -15.31 -12.49 6.99
N LEU A 303 -16.36 -11.90 6.42
CA LEU A 303 -16.89 -12.31 5.11
C LEU A 303 -15.85 -12.19 3.98
N LEU A 304 -15.04 -11.12 3.99
CA LEU A 304 -13.93 -10.98 3.04
C LEU A 304 -12.87 -12.05 3.25
N ASN A 305 -12.54 -12.39 4.50
CA ASN A 305 -11.60 -13.45 4.81
C ASN A 305 -12.10 -14.82 4.35
N GLU A 306 -13.39 -15.13 4.50
CA GLU A 306 -14.01 -16.35 3.98
C GLU A 306 -13.92 -16.41 2.44
N ALA A 307 -14.15 -15.29 1.75
CA ALA A 307 -13.98 -15.21 0.30
C ALA A 307 -12.52 -15.33 -0.16
N LEU A 308 -11.56 -15.01 0.70
CA LEU A 308 -10.12 -15.19 0.46
C LEU A 308 -9.68 -16.63 0.79
N ALA A 309 -10.20 -17.22 1.86
CA ALA A 309 -9.88 -18.57 2.33
C ALA A 309 -10.60 -19.68 1.54
N GLY A 310 -11.78 -19.37 0.99
CA GLY A 310 -12.57 -20.27 0.14
C GLY A 310 -12.04 -20.41 -1.29
N ARG A 311 -10.94 -19.75 -1.65
CA ARG A 311 -10.22 -19.98 -2.90
C ARG A 311 -9.11 -21.00 -2.65
N ASP A 312 -9.23 -22.17 -3.26
CA ASP A 312 -8.13 -23.12 -3.35
C ASP A 312 -6.95 -22.54 -4.15
N GLN A 313 -5.76 -23.15 -3.99
CA GLN A 313 -4.53 -22.65 -4.59
C GLN A 313 -4.61 -22.52 -6.12
N GLU A 314 -5.45 -23.33 -6.77
CA GLU A 314 -5.66 -23.35 -8.22
C GLU A 314 -6.53 -22.18 -8.74
N THR A 315 -7.41 -21.57 -7.92
CA THR A 315 -8.32 -20.50 -8.36
C THR A 315 -7.81 -19.07 -8.12
N THR A 316 -6.58 -18.89 -7.61
CA THR A 316 -5.98 -17.56 -7.35
C THR A 316 -5.49 -16.80 -8.60
N GLY A 317 -5.80 -17.27 -9.81
CA GLY A 317 -5.51 -16.59 -11.09
C GLY A 317 -6.03 -15.14 -11.19
N PHE A 318 -6.93 -14.72 -10.30
CA PHE A 318 -7.38 -13.33 -10.22
C PHE A 318 -6.38 -12.38 -9.52
N ALA A 319 -5.60 -12.89 -8.55
CA ALA A 319 -4.48 -12.14 -7.95
C ALA A 319 -3.33 -11.95 -8.95
N TRP A 320 -3.16 -12.90 -9.87
CA TRP A 320 -2.28 -12.78 -11.04
C TRP A 320 -2.76 -11.64 -11.98
N TRP A 321 -4.07 -11.52 -12.22
CA TRP A 321 -4.63 -10.44 -13.06
C TRP A 321 -4.55 -9.05 -12.42
N ALA A 322 -4.89 -8.94 -11.12
CA ALA A 322 -4.76 -7.69 -10.37
C ALA A 322 -3.29 -7.24 -10.21
N GLY A 323 -2.35 -8.19 -10.11
CA GLY A 323 -0.91 -7.94 -10.17
C GLY A 323 -0.45 -7.48 -11.55
N ASN A 324 -0.95 -8.09 -12.63
CA ASN A 324 -0.62 -7.74 -14.02
C ASN A 324 -1.17 -6.36 -14.46
N ALA A 325 -2.34 -5.93 -13.99
CA ALA A 325 -2.85 -4.60 -14.28
C ALA A 325 -2.01 -3.47 -13.62
N ARG A 326 -1.39 -3.74 -12.46
CA ARG A 326 -0.40 -2.84 -11.85
C ARG A 326 0.98 -2.90 -12.52
N LEU A 327 1.26 -4.00 -13.21
CA LEU A 327 2.52 -4.30 -13.89
C LEU A 327 2.78 -3.38 -15.08
N ILE A 328 1.75 -2.93 -15.79
CA ILE A 328 1.89 -1.98 -16.93
C ILE A 328 2.36 -0.60 -16.43
N ASN A 329 1.83 -0.12 -15.32
CA ASN A 329 2.24 1.17 -14.73
C ASN A 329 3.63 1.10 -14.07
N LEU A 330 3.98 -0.02 -13.42
CA LEU A 330 5.30 -0.23 -12.83
C LEU A 330 6.37 -0.51 -13.88
N SER A 331 6.06 -1.15 -15.02
CA SER A 331 7.03 -1.35 -16.10
C SER A 331 7.50 -0.03 -16.70
N VAL A 332 6.63 0.99 -16.82
CA VAL A 332 7.03 2.32 -17.31
C VAL A 332 7.99 3.00 -16.33
N LEU A 333 7.75 2.88 -15.02
CA LEU A 333 8.64 3.43 -13.98
C LEU A 333 9.94 2.63 -13.85
N GLY A 334 9.90 1.31 -14.01
CA GLY A 334 11.05 0.42 -13.95
C GLY A 334 11.97 0.54 -15.18
N PHE A 335 11.40 0.56 -16.39
CA PHE A 335 12.15 0.86 -17.61
C PHE A 335 12.68 2.29 -17.59
N GLY A 336 11.89 3.25 -17.09
CA GLY A 336 12.36 4.62 -16.85
C GLY A 336 13.55 4.67 -15.89
N GLY A 337 13.48 3.96 -14.75
CA GLY A 337 14.56 3.86 -13.79
C GLY A 337 15.83 3.22 -14.35
N ILE A 338 15.70 2.13 -15.13
CA ILE A 338 16.82 1.47 -15.80
C ILE A 338 17.41 2.37 -16.90
N TYR A 339 16.57 3.02 -17.69
CA TYR A 339 16.97 4.00 -18.70
C TYR A 339 17.77 5.15 -18.07
N HIS A 340 17.27 5.73 -16.97
CA HIS A 340 17.96 6.79 -16.23
C HIS A 340 19.24 6.33 -15.53
N ALA A 341 19.34 5.06 -15.11
CA ALA A 341 20.55 4.49 -14.50
C ALA A 341 21.65 4.16 -15.51
N LEU A 342 21.28 3.72 -16.73
CA LEU A 342 22.23 3.33 -17.78
C LEU A 342 22.76 4.51 -18.60
N LEU A 343 21.91 5.50 -18.88
CA LEU A 343 22.28 6.62 -19.75
C LEU A 343 22.77 7.85 -18.99
N GLY A 344 22.77 7.84 -17.67
CA GLY A 344 23.38 8.88 -16.84
C GLY A 344 22.82 10.31 -17.05
N PRO A 345 23.09 11.21 -16.10
CA PRO A 345 22.67 12.62 -16.23
C PRO A 345 23.39 13.35 -17.37
N GLU A 346 24.65 13.01 -17.65
CA GLU A 346 25.50 13.70 -18.63
C GLU A 346 25.06 13.42 -20.09
N THR A 347 24.59 12.22 -20.40
CA THR A 347 24.23 11.81 -21.76
C THR A 347 22.77 12.17 -22.12
N LEU A 348 21.91 12.31 -21.10
CA LEU A 348 20.53 12.80 -21.26
C LEU A 348 20.47 14.29 -21.64
N GLU A 349 21.39 15.12 -21.15
CA GLU A 349 21.47 16.54 -21.50
C GLU A 349 21.80 16.78 -22.97
N GLU A 350 22.63 15.94 -23.57
CA GLU A 350 23.04 16.05 -24.97
C GLU A 350 21.98 15.50 -25.95
N SER A 351 21.34 14.37 -25.61
CA SER A 351 20.42 13.68 -26.53
C SER A 351 18.96 14.09 -26.37
N PHE A 352 18.52 14.42 -25.15
CA PHE A 352 17.15 14.83 -24.85
C PHE A 352 17.12 15.91 -23.77
N PRO A 353 17.33 17.20 -24.13
CA PRO A 353 17.48 18.31 -23.17
C PRO A 353 16.36 18.42 -22.12
N PHE A 354 15.16 17.92 -22.45
CA PHE A 354 14.00 17.87 -21.55
C PHE A 354 14.17 16.91 -20.35
N PHE A 355 14.97 15.84 -20.49
CA PHE A 355 15.22 14.83 -19.44
C PHE A 355 16.56 15.03 -18.71
N GLY A 356 17.29 16.11 -18.99
CA GLY A 356 18.56 16.45 -18.34
C GLY A 356 18.43 16.68 -16.83
N TYR A 357 19.37 16.13 -16.06
CA TYR A 357 19.31 16.06 -14.60
C TYR A 357 20.57 16.67 -13.95
N VAL A 358 20.44 17.91 -13.43
CA VAL A 358 21.49 18.59 -12.66
C VAL A 358 21.11 18.62 -11.18
N TRP A 359 21.83 17.86 -10.34
CA TRP A 359 21.62 17.83 -8.88
C TRP A 359 21.78 19.20 -8.18
N LYS A 360 22.36 20.19 -8.86
CA LYS A 360 22.55 21.57 -8.37
C LYS A 360 21.38 22.51 -8.70
N ASP A 361 20.43 22.10 -9.53
CA ASP A 361 19.30 22.95 -9.92
C ASP A 361 18.27 23.04 -8.79
N ARG A 362 18.18 24.23 -8.21
CA ARG A 362 17.33 24.58 -7.06
C ARG A 362 15.84 24.45 -7.37
N ASN A 363 15.46 24.48 -8.64
CA ASN A 363 14.07 24.35 -9.09
C ASN A 363 13.64 22.89 -9.32
N LYS A 364 14.54 21.91 -9.24
CA LYS A 364 14.17 20.51 -9.55
C LYS A 364 13.23 19.90 -8.53
N MET A 365 13.40 20.21 -7.24
CA MET A 365 12.50 19.68 -6.22
C MET A 365 11.06 20.16 -6.44
N THR A 366 10.88 21.42 -6.86
CA THR A 366 9.55 21.91 -7.24
C THR A 366 9.03 21.20 -8.50
N THR A 367 9.84 20.97 -9.53
CA THR A 367 9.39 20.22 -10.73
C THR A 367 8.97 18.77 -10.41
N ILE A 368 9.71 18.05 -9.58
CA ILE A 368 9.41 16.65 -9.20
C ILE A 368 8.09 16.59 -8.42
N LEU A 369 7.92 17.46 -7.41
CA LEU A 369 6.68 17.53 -6.64
C LEU A 369 5.49 17.93 -7.51
N GLY A 370 5.70 18.83 -8.48
CA GLY A 370 4.68 19.20 -9.46
C GLY A 370 4.27 18.02 -10.35
N ALA A 371 5.23 17.23 -10.84
CA ALA A 371 4.95 16.03 -11.63
C ALA A 371 4.19 14.96 -10.81
N LEU A 372 4.62 14.72 -9.57
CA LEU A 372 3.93 13.80 -8.64
C LEU A 372 2.50 14.26 -8.32
N ALA A 373 2.29 15.57 -8.16
CA ALA A 373 0.95 16.12 -7.97
C ALA A 373 0.04 15.85 -9.18
N VAL A 374 0.53 16.11 -10.40
CA VAL A 374 -0.19 15.82 -11.64
C VAL A 374 -0.52 14.33 -11.76
N PHE A 375 0.44 13.44 -11.50
CA PHE A 375 0.18 12.00 -11.50
C PHE A 375 -0.85 11.58 -10.44
N GLY A 376 -0.80 12.18 -9.25
CA GLY A 376 -1.81 11.96 -8.19
C GLY A 376 -3.22 12.34 -8.65
N PHE A 377 -3.38 13.50 -9.29
CA PHE A 377 -4.69 13.93 -9.81
C PHE A 377 -5.17 13.07 -10.98
N ILE A 378 -4.29 12.69 -11.90
CA ILE A 378 -4.63 11.77 -13.00
C ILE A 378 -5.05 10.42 -12.45
N ALA A 379 -4.30 9.87 -11.49
CA ALA A 379 -4.62 8.59 -10.85
C ALA A 379 -5.96 8.64 -10.11
N CYS A 380 -6.28 9.75 -9.43
CA CYS A 380 -7.59 9.96 -8.83
C CYS A 380 -8.72 9.84 -9.87
N CYS A 381 -8.63 10.58 -10.99
CA CYS A 381 -9.61 10.49 -12.07
C CYS A 381 -9.68 9.08 -12.67
N PHE A 382 -8.52 8.43 -12.85
CA PHE A 382 -8.44 7.10 -13.42
C PHE A 382 -9.11 6.04 -12.53
N VAL A 383 -8.88 6.08 -11.21
CA VAL A 383 -9.56 5.24 -10.21
C VAL A 383 -11.06 5.49 -10.22
N TRP A 384 -11.48 6.75 -10.36
CA TRP A 384 -12.88 7.14 -10.26
C TRP A 384 -13.75 6.67 -11.44
N PHE A 385 -13.20 6.63 -12.65
CA PHE A 385 -13.96 6.39 -13.89
C PHE A 385 -13.62 5.07 -14.61
N ASN A 386 -12.49 4.43 -14.33
CA ASN A 386 -12.02 3.29 -15.12
C ASN A 386 -12.42 1.93 -14.52
N ASN A 387 -13.37 1.24 -15.17
CA ASN A 387 -13.82 -0.10 -14.78
C ASN A 387 -12.91 -1.24 -15.24
N THR A 388 -12.13 -1.03 -16.29
CA THR A 388 -11.19 -2.02 -16.79
C THR A 388 -10.02 -2.20 -15.84
N ALA A 389 -9.50 -1.10 -15.29
CA ALA A 389 -8.39 -1.11 -14.34
C ALA A 389 -8.85 -1.34 -12.90
N TYR A 390 -10.04 -0.85 -12.53
CA TYR A 390 -10.63 -1.01 -11.20
C TYR A 390 -12.05 -1.55 -11.37
N PRO A 391 -12.26 -2.88 -11.40
CA PRO A 391 -13.58 -3.45 -11.59
C PRO A 391 -14.50 -3.20 -10.39
N SER A 392 -15.78 -2.96 -10.67
CA SER A 392 -16.77 -2.56 -9.68
C SER A 392 -17.12 -3.65 -8.67
N GLU A 393 -16.88 -4.91 -9.03
CA GLU A 393 -17.03 -6.07 -8.15
C GLU A 393 -16.05 -6.04 -6.95
N PHE A 394 -14.88 -5.39 -7.09
CA PHE A 394 -13.85 -5.36 -6.05
C PHE A 394 -13.70 -3.98 -5.40
N TYR A 395 -13.86 -2.92 -6.19
CA TYR A 395 -13.61 -1.57 -5.73
C TYR A 395 -14.91 -0.79 -5.44
N GLY A 396 -16.07 -1.36 -5.76
CA GLY A 396 -17.35 -0.65 -5.76
C GLY A 396 -17.58 0.10 -7.08
N PRO A 397 -18.83 0.55 -7.33
CA PRO A 397 -19.21 1.15 -8.61
C PRO A 397 -18.45 2.43 -8.90
N THR A 398 -18.27 2.74 -10.18
CA THR A 398 -17.84 4.07 -10.61
C THR A 398 -18.94 5.11 -10.34
N GLY A 399 -18.56 6.39 -10.34
CA GLY A 399 -19.54 7.49 -10.24
C GLY A 399 -20.69 7.36 -11.27
N PRO A 400 -20.41 7.10 -12.56
CA PRO A 400 -21.44 6.84 -13.57
C PRO A 400 -22.31 5.63 -13.27
N GLU A 401 -21.75 4.49 -12.85
CA GLU A 401 -22.55 3.29 -12.51
C GLU A 401 -23.45 3.54 -11.31
N ALA A 402 -22.95 4.19 -10.27
CA ALA A 402 -23.74 4.54 -9.10
C ALA A 402 -24.85 5.54 -9.46
N SER A 403 -24.56 6.52 -10.32
CA SER A 403 -25.56 7.47 -10.83
C SER A 403 -26.63 6.81 -11.70
N GLN A 404 -26.24 5.85 -12.54
CA GLN A 404 -27.19 5.10 -13.38
C GLN A 404 -28.03 4.13 -12.55
N ALA A 405 -27.43 3.51 -11.53
CA ALA A 405 -28.14 2.67 -10.57
C ALA A 405 -29.18 3.47 -9.79
N GLN A 406 -28.85 4.68 -9.35
CA GLN A 406 -29.82 5.56 -8.72
C GLN A 406 -31.02 5.87 -9.64
N ALA A 407 -30.75 6.21 -10.91
CA ALA A 407 -31.80 6.45 -11.90
C ALA A 407 -32.66 5.20 -12.17
N PHE A 408 -32.04 4.03 -12.24
CA PHE A 408 -32.72 2.75 -12.46
C PHE A 408 -33.58 2.34 -11.26
N THR A 409 -33.10 2.51 -10.03
CA THR A 409 -33.86 2.21 -8.82
C THR A 409 -35.13 3.06 -8.72
N PHE A 410 -35.05 4.35 -9.05
CA PHE A 410 -36.24 5.21 -9.13
C PHE A 410 -37.21 4.79 -10.25
N LEU A 411 -36.70 4.41 -11.42
CA LEU A 411 -37.51 3.89 -12.53
C LEU A 411 -38.31 2.65 -12.10
N VAL A 412 -37.66 1.68 -11.45
CA VAL A 412 -38.32 0.45 -10.95
C VAL A 412 -39.42 0.78 -9.95
N ARG A 413 -39.14 1.67 -8.98
CA ARG A 413 -40.09 2.10 -7.96
C ARG A 413 -41.34 2.71 -8.60
N ASP A 414 -41.15 3.64 -9.54
CA ASP A 414 -42.24 4.38 -10.15
C ASP A 414 -43.05 3.50 -11.12
N GLN A 415 -42.40 2.56 -11.84
CA GLN A 415 -43.08 1.54 -12.63
C GLN A 415 -43.97 0.64 -11.77
N ARG A 416 -43.48 0.20 -10.60
CA ARG A 416 -44.26 -0.62 -9.65
C ARG A 416 -45.45 0.16 -9.07
N LEU A 417 -45.25 1.43 -8.73
CA LEU A 417 -46.32 2.30 -8.27
C LEU A 417 -47.39 2.47 -9.36
N GLY A 418 -46.98 2.71 -10.61
CA GLY A 418 -47.87 2.78 -11.77
C GLY A 418 -48.63 1.47 -12.00
N ALA A 419 -47.98 0.32 -11.85
CA ALA A 419 -48.63 -0.99 -11.96
C ALA A 419 -49.67 -1.21 -10.84
N ASN A 420 -49.38 -0.78 -9.61
CA ASN A 420 -50.29 -0.88 -8.48
C ASN A 420 -51.52 0.03 -8.67
N VAL A 421 -51.31 1.30 -9.04
CA VAL A 421 -52.40 2.26 -9.30
C VAL A 421 -53.24 1.81 -10.50
N GLY A 422 -52.61 1.38 -11.59
CA GLY A 422 -53.30 0.87 -12.78
C GLY A 422 -54.13 -0.38 -12.52
N SER A 423 -53.67 -1.26 -11.62
CA SER A 423 -54.44 -2.45 -11.20
C SER A 423 -55.64 -2.12 -10.30
N ALA A 424 -55.61 -0.98 -9.60
CA ALA A 424 -56.65 -0.57 -8.66
C ALA A 424 -57.77 0.30 -9.28
N GLN A 425 -57.51 0.99 -10.39
CA GLN A 425 -58.42 2.02 -10.94
C GLN A 425 -59.12 1.66 -12.26
N GLY A 426 -58.93 0.45 -12.79
CA GLY A 426 -59.49 0.04 -14.08
C GLY A 426 -58.94 0.86 -15.27
N PRO A 427 -59.26 0.49 -16.52
CA PRO A 427 -58.64 1.06 -17.73
C PRO A 427 -58.87 2.58 -17.91
N THR A 428 -59.84 3.17 -17.21
CA THR A 428 -60.31 4.55 -17.41
C THR A 428 -60.01 5.50 -16.24
N GLY A 429 -59.54 5.02 -15.08
CA GLY A 429 -59.30 5.87 -13.90
C GLY A 429 -57.96 6.62 -13.87
N LEU A 430 -57.04 6.26 -14.78
CA LEU A 430 -55.67 6.76 -14.85
C LEU A 430 -55.53 8.26 -15.20
N GLY A 431 -56.58 8.91 -15.71
CA GLY A 431 -56.54 10.29 -16.21
C GLY A 431 -56.18 11.37 -15.19
N LYS A 432 -56.23 11.09 -13.87
CA LYS A 432 -55.91 12.07 -12.82
C LYS A 432 -54.42 12.22 -12.50
N TYR A 433 -53.59 11.26 -12.91
CA TYR A 433 -52.13 11.30 -12.71
C TYR A 433 -51.36 11.51 -14.02
N LEU A 434 -52.09 11.68 -15.13
CA LEU A 434 -51.57 11.81 -16.48
C LEU A 434 -51.53 13.28 -16.92
N MET A 435 -50.33 13.84 -17.13
CA MET A 435 -50.14 15.09 -17.86
C MET A 435 -49.79 14.79 -19.32
N ARG A 436 -50.12 15.69 -20.26
CA ARG A 436 -49.68 15.57 -21.65
C ARG A 436 -48.44 16.44 -21.90
N SER A 437 -47.43 15.89 -22.58
CA SER A 437 -46.31 16.66 -23.11
C SER A 437 -46.78 17.63 -24.20
N PRO A 438 -46.02 18.69 -24.52
CA PRO A 438 -46.31 19.57 -25.66
C PRO A 438 -46.37 18.84 -27.02
N THR A 439 -45.80 17.64 -27.12
CA THR A 439 -45.83 16.77 -28.32
C THR A 439 -46.98 15.76 -28.31
N GLY A 440 -47.87 15.80 -27.30
CA GLY A 440 -49.09 15.00 -27.23
C GLY A 440 -48.97 13.65 -26.52
N GLU A 441 -47.82 13.37 -25.89
CA GLU A 441 -47.54 12.12 -25.18
C GLU A 441 -47.99 12.18 -23.71
N VAL A 442 -48.17 11.02 -23.06
CA VAL A 442 -48.82 10.88 -21.75
C VAL A 442 -47.75 10.63 -20.65
N ILE A 443 -47.69 11.45 -19.60
CA ILE A 443 -46.67 11.53 -18.52
C ILE A 443 -47.30 11.30 -17.14
N PHE A 444 -46.65 10.59 -16.22
CA PHE A 444 -47.06 10.51 -14.82
C PHE A 444 -46.34 11.52 -13.91
N GLY A 445 -47.08 12.48 -13.33
CA GLY A 445 -46.68 13.28 -12.16
C GLY A 445 -45.44 14.20 -12.26
N GLY A 446 -45.45 15.31 -11.52
CA GLY A 446 -44.61 16.50 -11.71
C GLY A 446 -43.11 16.45 -11.34
N GLU A 447 -42.54 15.31 -10.94
CA GLU A 447 -41.09 15.20 -10.65
C GLU A 447 -40.31 14.37 -11.70
N THR A 448 -40.96 13.98 -12.79
CA THR A 448 -40.37 13.12 -13.85
C THR A 448 -39.79 13.89 -15.04
N MET A 449 -39.36 15.14 -14.85
CA MET A 449 -38.80 15.96 -15.96
C MET A 449 -37.39 15.56 -16.43
N ARG A 450 -36.70 14.60 -15.80
CA ARG A 450 -35.34 14.16 -16.23
C ARG A 450 -35.30 12.79 -16.92
N PHE A 451 -36.44 12.23 -17.28
CA PHE A 451 -36.56 10.83 -17.71
C PHE A 451 -36.67 10.61 -19.23
N TRP A 452 -36.90 11.65 -20.04
CA TRP A 452 -37.33 11.44 -21.43
C TRP A 452 -36.21 11.33 -22.48
N ASP A 453 -34.93 11.38 -22.09
CA ASP A 453 -33.80 11.29 -23.04
C ASP A 453 -32.84 10.11 -22.77
N LEU A 454 -33.19 9.15 -21.90
CA LEU A 454 -32.39 7.94 -21.71
C LEU A 454 -32.65 6.94 -22.85
N ARG A 455 -31.85 7.02 -23.92
CA ARG A 455 -31.78 5.97 -24.96
C ARG A 455 -30.79 4.88 -24.54
N ALA A 456 -31.24 3.94 -23.70
CA ALA A 456 -30.48 2.73 -23.42
C ALA A 456 -30.71 1.70 -24.57
N PRO A 457 -29.67 1.11 -25.17
CA PRO A 457 -29.78 0.21 -26.35
C PRO A 457 -30.63 -1.07 -26.16
N TRP A 458 -31.10 -1.35 -24.95
CA TRP A 458 -31.67 -2.63 -24.53
C TRP A 458 -33.11 -2.54 -23.99
N LEU A 459 -33.80 -1.41 -24.19
CA LEU A 459 -35.18 -1.23 -23.67
C LEU A 459 -36.17 -0.89 -24.80
N GLU A 460 -37.15 -1.77 -25.03
CA GLU A 460 -38.26 -1.52 -25.96
C GLU A 460 -39.31 -0.54 -25.36
N PRO A 461 -40.09 0.18 -26.18
CA PRO A 461 -41.18 1.04 -25.70
C PRO A 461 -42.26 0.24 -24.95
N LEU A 462 -42.60 0.65 -23.73
CA LEU A 462 -43.56 -0.02 -22.84
C LEU A 462 -45.06 0.14 -23.25
N ARG A 463 -45.33 0.67 -24.45
CA ARG A 463 -46.68 0.96 -24.95
C ARG A 463 -46.99 0.12 -26.19
N GLY A 464 -48.11 -0.61 -26.13
CA GLY A 464 -48.73 -1.25 -27.29
C GLY A 464 -49.94 -0.47 -27.83
N PRO A 465 -50.60 -0.96 -28.90
CA PRO A 465 -51.80 -0.34 -29.48
C PRO A 465 -52.95 -0.14 -28.47
N ASN A 466 -52.99 -0.95 -27.40
CA ASN A 466 -54.08 -1.02 -26.43
C ASN A 466 -53.74 -0.38 -25.06
N GLY A 467 -52.64 0.37 -24.94
CA GLY A 467 -52.22 1.01 -23.68
C GLY A 467 -50.91 0.47 -23.12
N LEU A 468 -50.67 0.72 -21.82
CA LEU A 468 -49.48 0.24 -21.09
C LEU A 468 -49.58 -1.27 -20.85
N ASP A 469 -48.51 -2.01 -21.19
CA ASP A 469 -48.44 -3.45 -20.95
C ASP A 469 -48.02 -3.73 -19.50
N LEU A 470 -49.02 -4.05 -18.67
CA LEU A 470 -48.83 -4.37 -17.26
C LEU A 470 -48.01 -5.65 -17.03
N SER A 471 -47.94 -6.56 -18.01
CA SER A 471 -47.14 -7.77 -17.89
C SER A 471 -45.65 -7.48 -18.07
N ARG A 472 -45.33 -6.61 -19.04
CA ARG A 472 -43.97 -6.09 -19.27
C ARG A 472 -43.47 -5.25 -18.10
N LEU A 473 -44.28 -4.30 -17.62
CA LEU A 473 -43.97 -3.51 -16.41
C LEU A 473 -43.66 -4.34 -15.17
N LYS A 474 -44.25 -5.53 -15.04
CA LYS A 474 -44.06 -6.43 -13.90
C LYS A 474 -42.93 -7.44 -14.09
N LYS A 475 -42.48 -7.72 -15.32
CA LYS A 475 -41.62 -8.88 -15.63
C LYS A 475 -40.36 -8.58 -16.42
N ASP A 476 -40.26 -7.43 -17.08
CA ASP A 476 -39.11 -7.08 -17.93
C ASP A 476 -37.85 -6.81 -17.08
N ILE A 477 -38.03 -6.31 -15.86
CA ILE A 477 -36.93 -6.10 -14.91
C ILE A 477 -36.78 -7.32 -14.02
N GLN A 478 -35.62 -7.96 -14.11
CA GLN A 478 -35.30 -9.13 -13.32
C GLN A 478 -34.91 -8.74 -11.88
N PRO A 479 -35.25 -9.55 -10.86
CA PRO A 479 -34.93 -9.26 -9.46
C PRO A 479 -33.44 -9.03 -9.18
N TRP A 480 -32.54 -9.63 -9.97
CA TRP A 480 -31.09 -9.42 -9.81
C TRP A 480 -30.63 -8.03 -10.27
N GLN A 481 -31.27 -7.45 -11.28
CA GLN A 481 -30.96 -6.09 -11.78
C GLN A 481 -31.34 -5.05 -10.73
N GLU A 482 -32.48 -5.25 -10.07
CA GLU A 482 -32.94 -4.41 -8.96
C GLU A 482 -32.00 -4.54 -7.76
N ARG A 483 -31.64 -5.75 -7.34
CA ARG A 483 -30.70 -5.95 -6.22
C ARG A 483 -29.36 -5.29 -6.47
N ARG A 484 -28.77 -5.48 -7.67
CA ARG A 484 -27.48 -4.87 -8.04
C ARG A 484 -27.56 -3.34 -8.13
N SER A 485 -28.68 -2.81 -8.61
CA SER A 485 -28.92 -1.37 -8.66
C SER A 485 -29.11 -0.75 -7.26
N ALA A 486 -29.82 -1.43 -6.38
CA ALA A 486 -30.00 -1.00 -4.99
C ALA A 486 -28.65 -0.98 -4.27
N GLU A 487 -27.81 -2.00 -4.47
CA GLU A 487 -26.43 -2.04 -3.97
C GLU A 487 -25.64 -0.83 -4.48
N TYR A 488 -25.55 -0.64 -5.80
CA TYR A 488 -24.73 0.41 -6.42
C TYR A 488 -25.20 1.84 -6.10
N MET A 489 -26.50 2.05 -5.91
CA MET A 489 -27.08 3.34 -5.55
C MET A 489 -26.55 3.88 -4.21
N THR A 490 -26.29 3.01 -3.24
CA THR A 490 -25.77 3.43 -1.92
C THR A 490 -24.35 4.02 -1.97
N HIS A 491 -23.64 3.82 -3.09
CA HIS A 491 -22.28 4.34 -3.29
C HIS A 491 -22.24 5.62 -4.14
N ALA A 492 -23.39 6.19 -4.54
CA ALA A 492 -23.42 7.36 -5.40
C ALA A 492 -22.85 8.59 -4.65
N PRO A 493 -21.69 9.13 -5.08
CA PRO A 493 -21.07 10.29 -4.44
C PRO A 493 -21.74 11.61 -4.84
N LEU A 494 -22.77 11.56 -5.69
CA LEU A 494 -23.47 12.72 -6.22
C LEU A 494 -24.65 13.08 -5.32
N GLY A 495 -24.32 13.60 -4.14
CA GLY A 495 -25.18 14.59 -3.51
C GLY A 495 -25.23 15.83 -4.41
N SER A 496 -26.05 15.80 -5.46
CA SER A 496 -26.54 17.05 -6.05
C SER A 496 -27.15 17.84 -4.89
N LEU A 497 -26.66 19.05 -4.62
CA LEU A 497 -27.26 19.99 -3.68
C LEU A 497 -28.77 20.23 -3.95
N ASN A 498 -29.26 19.78 -5.11
CA ASN A 498 -30.63 19.89 -5.58
C ASN A 498 -31.38 18.54 -5.58
N SER A 499 -30.80 17.46 -5.04
CA SER A 499 -31.44 16.13 -4.93
C SER A 499 -31.38 15.66 -3.47
N VAL A 500 -32.50 15.85 -2.78
CA VAL A 500 -32.66 15.67 -1.33
C VAL A 500 -32.67 14.18 -0.91
N GLY A 501 -32.24 13.24 -1.75
CA GLY A 501 -32.62 11.82 -1.57
C GLY A 501 -31.52 10.79 -1.34
N GLY A 502 -30.23 11.14 -1.30
CA GLY A 502 -29.16 10.13 -1.31
C GLY A 502 -28.32 10.01 -0.04
N VAL A 503 -27.99 11.13 0.60
CA VAL A 503 -26.99 11.16 1.68
C VAL A 503 -27.58 11.65 3.02
N ALA A 504 -28.81 12.17 3.02
CA ALA A 504 -29.37 12.88 4.18
C ALA A 504 -30.65 12.28 4.78
N THR A 505 -31.21 11.20 4.23
CA THR A 505 -32.56 10.73 4.64
C THR A 505 -32.61 9.39 5.36
N GLU A 506 -31.49 8.68 5.51
CA GLU A 506 -31.48 7.40 6.24
C GLU A 506 -30.67 7.55 7.53
N ILE A 507 -31.37 7.78 8.64
CA ILE A 507 -30.83 8.02 9.99
C ILE A 507 -29.93 6.86 10.49
N ASN A 508 -30.00 5.68 9.87
CA ASN A 508 -29.26 4.48 10.25
C ASN A 508 -28.26 3.97 9.18
N ALA A 509 -28.12 4.64 8.04
CA ALA A 509 -27.13 4.24 7.04
C ALA A 509 -25.76 4.74 7.47
N VAL A 510 -24.97 3.87 8.11
CA VAL A 510 -23.55 4.12 8.32
C VAL A 510 -22.91 4.27 6.93
N ASN A 511 -22.54 5.52 6.58
CA ASN A 511 -21.94 5.92 5.31
C ASN A 511 -20.94 4.88 4.77
N TYR A 512 -21.37 4.02 3.85
CA TYR A 512 -20.50 3.05 3.21
C TYR A 512 -19.60 3.77 2.21
N VAL A 513 -18.30 3.89 2.52
CA VAL A 513 -17.29 4.43 1.61
C VAL A 513 -16.63 3.27 0.88
N SER A 514 -16.82 3.17 -0.44
CA SER A 514 -16.25 2.07 -1.23
C SER A 514 -14.70 2.13 -1.27
N PRO A 515 -14.02 0.99 -1.48
CA PRO A 515 -12.57 0.98 -1.70
C PRO A 515 -12.13 1.90 -2.85
N ARG A 516 -12.94 2.08 -3.90
CA ARG A 516 -12.71 3.05 -4.97
C ARG A 516 -12.69 4.48 -4.43
N SER A 517 -13.68 4.84 -3.62
CA SER A 517 -13.76 6.17 -3.02
C SER A 517 -12.58 6.47 -2.09
N TRP A 518 -12.19 5.50 -1.26
CA TRP A 518 -10.97 5.60 -0.45
C TRP A 518 -9.73 5.79 -1.31
N LEU A 519 -9.54 4.93 -2.31
CA LEU A 519 -8.35 4.97 -3.17
C LEU A 519 -8.26 6.27 -3.97
N ALA A 520 -9.36 6.73 -4.56
CA ALA A 520 -9.41 8.01 -5.27
C ALA A 520 -9.11 9.19 -4.34
N THR A 521 -9.69 9.19 -3.14
CA THR A 521 -9.46 10.21 -2.12
C THR A 521 -8.00 10.24 -1.70
N SER A 522 -7.36 9.09 -1.46
CA SER A 522 -5.94 9.02 -1.12
C SER A 522 -5.06 9.62 -2.22
N HIS A 523 -5.32 9.30 -3.49
CA HIS A 523 -4.56 9.87 -4.61
C HIS A 523 -4.77 11.39 -4.74
N PHE A 524 -6.00 11.87 -4.54
CA PHE A 524 -6.29 13.30 -4.53
C PHE A 524 -5.58 14.02 -3.39
N VAL A 525 -5.68 13.51 -2.16
CA VAL A 525 -5.06 14.11 -0.97
C VAL A 525 -3.55 14.13 -1.09
N LEU A 526 -2.93 13.03 -1.53
CA LEU A 526 -1.48 12.98 -1.78
C LEU A 526 -1.07 13.94 -2.90
N GLY A 527 -1.81 13.95 -4.01
CA GLY A 527 -1.58 14.88 -5.13
C GLY A 527 -1.67 16.35 -4.68
N PHE A 528 -2.66 16.67 -3.84
CA PHE A 528 -2.82 17.99 -3.25
C PHE A 528 -1.66 18.37 -2.34
N PHE A 529 -1.22 17.49 -1.44
CA PHE A 529 -0.06 17.79 -0.59
C PHE A 529 1.25 17.91 -1.37
N PHE A 530 1.44 17.12 -2.43
CA PHE A 530 2.57 17.31 -3.35
C PHE A 530 2.47 18.65 -4.09
N PHE A 531 1.26 19.09 -4.45
CA PHE A 531 1.06 20.41 -5.06
C PHE A 531 1.38 21.54 -4.07
N VAL A 532 0.94 21.44 -2.81
CA VAL A 532 1.31 22.40 -1.75
C VAL A 532 2.82 22.40 -1.55
N GLY A 533 3.47 21.23 -1.51
CA GLY A 533 4.92 21.10 -1.46
C GLY A 533 5.61 21.75 -2.67
N HIS A 534 5.09 21.54 -3.88
CA HIS A 534 5.56 22.20 -5.09
C HIS A 534 5.53 23.73 -4.96
N LEU A 535 4.41 24.29 -4.53
CA LEU A 535 4.24 25.73 -4.33
C LEU A 535 5.17 26.27 -3.23
N TRP A 536 5.28 25.55 -2.12
CA TRP A 536 6.17 25.89 -1.02
C TRP A 536 7.63 25.93 -1.46
N HIS A 537 8.11 24.86 -2.10
CA HIS A 537 9.49 24.79 -2.59
C HIS A 537 9.76 25.78 -3.73
N ALA A 538 8.78 26.07 -4.59
CA ALA A 538 8.89 27.13 -5.58
C ALA A 538 9.04 28.51 -4.92
N GLY A 539 8.28 28.77 -3.86
CA GLY A 539 8.39 29.97 -3.03
C GLY A 539 9.76 30.09 -2.39
N ARG A 540 10.22 29.04 -1.70
CA ARG A 540 11.56 28.96 -1.08
C ARG A 540 12.67 29.16 -2.10
N ALA A 541 12.63 28.47 -3.24
CA ALA A 541 13.65 28.61 -4.28
C ALA A 541 13.75 30.05 -4.82
N ARG A 542 12.61 30.72 -4.99
CA ARG A 542 12.57 32.15 -5.37
C ARG A 542 13.08 33.06 -4.25
N ALA A 543 12.70 32.79 -3.00
CA ALA A 543 13.17 33.55 -1.84
C ALA A 543 14.70 33.39 -1.66
N ALA A 544 15.24 32.18 -1.78
CA ALA A 544 16.68 31.90 -1.76
C ALA A 544 17.41 32.56 -2.94
N ALA A 545 16.85 32.55 -4.15
CA ALA A 545 17.43 33.25 -5.31
C ALA A 545 17.47 34.77 -5.12
N ALA A 546 16.49 35.32 -4.40
CA ALA A 546 16.45 36.73 -4.01
C ALA A 546 17.23 37.04 -2.72
N GLY A 547 17.91 36.06 -2.11
CA GLY A 547 18.71 36.23 -0.90
C GLY A 547 17.92 36.36 0.41
N PHE A 548 16.62 36.08 0.39
CA PHE A 548 15.74 36.12 1.58
C PHE A 548 15.82 34.87 2.45
N GLU A 549 16.29 33.74 1.90
CA GLU A 549 16.51 32.54 2.70
C GLU A 549 17.98 32.41 3.09
N LYS A 550 18.19 32.59 4.38
CA LYS A 550 19.45 32.40 5.08
C LYS A 550 19.19 31.47 6.27
N GLY A 551 20.23 30.79 6.73
CA GLY A 551 20.13 30.02 7.98
C GLY A 551 19.85 30.95 9.18
N ILE A 552 19.65 30.35 10.35
CA ILE A 552 19.52 31.11 11.59
C ILE A 552 20.88 31.75 11.89
N ASP A 553 20.90 33.03 12.23
CA ASP A 553 22.11 33.69 12.72
C ASP A 553 22.46 33.15 14.11
N ARG A 554 23.72 32.77 14.33
CA ARG A 554 24.18 32.19 15.60
C ARG A 554 24.17 33.20 16.76
N ASP A 555 24.43 34.46 16.48
CA ASP A 555 24.54 35.53 17.47
C ASP A 555 23.17 36.19 17.72
N PHE A 556 22.29 36.19 16.71
CA PHE A 556 20.99 36.88 16.73
C PHE A 556 19.80 35.93 16.57
N GLU A 557 19.84 34.75 17.19
CA GLU A 557 18.73 33.81 17.17
C GLU A 557 17.48 34.42 17.84
N PRO A 558 16.37 34.66 17.11
CA PRO A 558 15.22 35.39 17.64
C PRO A 558 14.61 34.75 18.89
N VAL A 559 14.66 33.41 18.94
CA VAL A 559 14.10 32.61 20.04
C VAL A 559 14.74 32.92 21.38
N LEU A 560 16.01 33.34 21.42
CA LEU A 560 16.71 33.70 22.66
C LEU A 560 16.13 34.94 23.35
N SER A 561 15.45 35.81 22.60
CA SER A 561 14.78 37.01 23.11
C SER A 561 13.29 36.86 23.38
N MET A 562 12.70 35.69 23.06
CA MET A 562 11.26 35.48 23.22
C MET A 562 10.91 35.13 24.66
N THR A 563 9.71 35.51 25.09
CA THR A 563 9.19 35.09 26.40
C THR A 563 9.09 33.57 26.51
N PRO A 564 9.33 32.99 27.71
CA PRO A 564 9.10 31.57 27.95
C PRO A 564 7.68 31.16 27.57
N LEU A 565 7.53 29.94 27.06
CA LEU A 565 6.20 29.33 26.88
C LEU A 565 5.70 28.90 28.26
N ASN A 566 4.43 29.21 28.56
CA ASN A 566 3.79 28.86 29.85
C ASN A 566 3.52 27.37 29.98
#